data_AF-A0A2K3PRT8-F1
#
_entry.id   AF-A0A2K3PRT8-F1
#
_cell.length_a   1.000
_cell.length_b   1.000
_cell.length_c   1.000
_cell.angle_alpha   90.00
_cell.angle_beta   90.00
_cell.angle_gamma   90.00
#
_symmetry.space_group_name_H-M   'P 1'
#
loop_
_entity.id
_entity.type
_entity.pdbx_description
1 polymer ?
#
loop_
_entity_poly.entity_id
_entity_poly.type
_entity_poly.pdbx_seq_one_letter_code
_entity_poly.pdbx_strand_id
1 'polypeptide(L)'
;MAILLQRSSIIVAESNMLNYTKYRQISSLRLERINNHLDKINKAPVLTIESPDGDLIDCVHKRKQLALDHPLLKNHKIQKAPSEMPRGMKVKRDDNGGSKDTNASDMKGGEGRVREDSWQMWHRNGTRCPKGTVPIRRSTVHDVLRAKSLYDYGKKRQQIPLSRHSEAPDVLSGNGHEHAIAYTGSSQEIYGAKASISVWDPSIEVMNEFSLSQIWVLSGSFDGPDLNSIEAGWQVSPELYGDSRPRLFTYWTSDSYQATGCYNLLCAGFIQTNNKIAIGAAISPVSSYAGSQYDISILIWKDPRVGNWWMSYGDNTLVGYWPAELFTHLADHATMVEWGGEV
;
A
#
# COMPACT_ATOMS: atom_id res chain seq x y z
N MET A 1 -17.45 5.38 58.16
CA MET A 1 -17.09 6.01 56.87
C MET A 1 -16.27 4.98 56.09
N ALA A 2 -16.93 4.23 55.20
CA ALA A 2 -16.28 3.17 54.43
C ALA A 2 -15.73 3.77 53.13
N ILE A 3 -14.42 3.71 52.94
CA ILE A 3 -13.75 4.16 51.72
C ILE A 3 -13.72 2.96 50.77
N LEU A 4 -14.50 3.03 49.68
CA LEU A 4 -14.47 2.06 48.60
C LEU A 4 -13.13 2.13 47.86
N LEU A 5 -12.39 1.02 47.89
CA LEU A 5 -11.27 0.77 46.98
C LEU A 5 -11.84 0.43 45.60
N GLN A 6 -11.66 1.33 44.65
CA GLN A 6 -12.04 1.13 43.25
C GLN A 6 -11.03 0.17 42.61
N ARG A 7 -11.46 -1.07 42.36
CA ARG A 7 -10.68 -2.08 41.62
C ARG A 7 -10.52 -1.62 40.18
N SER A 8 -9.29 -1.28 39.78
CA SER A 8 -8.90 -1.13 38.39
C SER A 8 -8.93 -2.51 37.71
N SER A 9 -9.85 -2.71 36.78
CA SER A 9 -9.91 -3.92 35.96
C SER A 9 -8.74 -3.96 34.98
N ILE A 10 -7.83 -4.91 35.18
CA ILE A 10 -6.69 -5.21 34.32
C ILE A 10 -7.19 -6.15 33.22
N ILE A 11 -7.17 -5.71 31.97
CA ILE A 11 -7.41 -6.59 30.83
C ILE A 11 -6.03 -7.06 30.33
N VAL A 12 -5.69 -8.31 30.60
CA VAL A 12 -4.59 -9.01 29.94
C VAL A 12 -5.13 -9.49 28.60
N ALA A 13 -4.68 -8.88 27.51
CA ALA A 13 -4.90 -9.44 26.18
C ALA A 13 -3.89 -10.58 26.01
N GLU A 14 -4.33 -11.82 26.25
CA GLU A 14 -3.57 -12.99 25.81
C GLU A 14 -3.76 -13.17 24.30
N SER A 15 -2.66 -13.16 23.55
CA SER A 15 -2.63 -13.63 22.17
C SER A 15 -1.56 -14.70 22.03
N ASN A 16 -2.00 -15.94 21.83
CA ASN A 16 -1.17 -16.96 21.20
C ASN A 16 -1.01 -16.60 19.71
N MET A 17 0.22 -16.73 19.20
CA MET A 17 0.61 -16.78 17.77
C MET A 17 1.07 -15.52 17.01
N LEU A 18 1.72 -14.53 17.63
CA LEU A 18 2.62 -13.61 16.90
C LEU A 18 3.83 -13.23 17.78
N ASN A 19 5.02 -13.76 17.45
CA ASN A 19 6.28 -13.52 18.19
C ASN A 19 6.78 -12.05 18.17
N TYR A 20 6.09 -11.17 17.44
CA TYR A 20 6.52 -9.80 17.16
C TYR A 20 5.91 -8.76 18.10
N THR A 21 5.19 -9.13 19.16
CA THR A 21 4.52 -8.13 20.01
C THR A 21 4.81 -8.32 21.49
N LYS A 22 5.92 -7.71 21.94
CA LYS A 22 6.23 -7.55 23.36
C LYS A 22 5.57 -6.27 23.87
N TYR A 23 4.33 -6.37 24.34
CA TYR A 23 3.61 -5.20 24.85
C TYR A 23 4.15 -4.73 26.20
N ARG A 24 4.53 -3.45 26.28
CA ARG A 24 4.55 -2.72 27.55
C ARG A 24 3.11 -2.57 28.05
N GLN A 25 2.90 -2.50 29.37
CA GLN A 25 1.59 -2.12 29.90
C GLN A 25 1.17 -0.75 29.32
N ILE A 26 -0.01 -0.70 28.70
CA ILE A 26 -0.55 0.51 28.06
C ILE A 26 -1.55 1.15 29.02
N SER A 27 -1.44 2.45 29.23
CA SER A 27 -2.42 3.18 30.04
C SER A 27 -3.79 3.19 29.35
N SER A 28 -4.86 3.22 30.15
CA SER A 28 -6.24 3.31 29.65
C SER A 28 -6.43 4.51 28.70
N LEU A 29 -5.88 5.68 29.07
CA LEU A 29 -5.91 6.89 28.24
C LEU A 29 -5.21 6.72 26.89
N ARG A 30 -4.09 5.99 26.83
CA ARG A 30 -3.40 5.72 25.56
C ARG A 30 -4.22 4.79 24.69
N LEU A 31 -4.83 3.75 25.27
CA LEU A 31 -5.69 2.81 24.54
C LEU A 31 -6.94 3.50 23.98
N GLU A 32 -7.59 4.37 24.76
CA GLU A 32 -8.74 5.16 24.31
C GLU A 32 -8.39 6.06 23.11
N ARG A 33 -7.24 6.75 23.15
CA ARG A 33 -6.77 7.56 22.02
C ARG A 33 -6.50 6.72 20.76
N ILE A 34 -5.97 5.51 20.92
CA ILE A 34 -5.76 4.57 19.80
C ILE A 34 -7.10 4.14 19.22
N ASN A 35 -8.08 3.76 20.05
CA ASN A 35 -9.40 3.35 19.57
C ASN A 35 -10.10 4.49 18.84
N ASN A 36 -10.09 5.71 19.38
CA ASN A 36 -10.66 6.89 18.71
C ASN A 36 -10.00 7.17 17.34
N HIS A 37 -8.69 6.92 17.23
CA HIS A 37 -7.99 7.03 15.95
C HIS A 37 -8.43 5.94 14.97
N LEU A 38 -8.51 4.68 15.42
CA LEU A 38 -8.95 3.54 14.62
C LEU A 38 -10.39 3.71 14.11
N ASP A 39 -11.31 4.18 14.96
CA ASP A 39 -12.71 4.46 14.59
C ASP A 39 -12.82 5.52 13.49
N LYS A 40 -11.84 6.43 13.41
CA LYS A 40 -11.78 7.45 12.35
C LYS A 40 -11.30 6.86 11.02
N ILE A 41 -10.24 6.05 11.04
CA ILE A 41 -9.60 5.53 9.81
C ILE A 41 -10.29 4.28 9.26
N ASN A 42 -10.78 3.39 10.12
CA ASN A 42 -11.49 2.18 9.73
C ASN A 42 -12.96 2.52 9.44
N LYS A 43 -13.24 2.77 8.15
CA LYS A 43 -14.59 3.12 7.70
C LYS A 43 -15.54 1.92 7.80
N ALA A 44 -16.79 2.19 8.14
CA ALA A 44 -17.81 1.15 8.29
C ALA A 44 -17.92 0.28 7.02
N PRO A 45 -17.64 -1.04 7.12
CA PRO A 45 -17.69 -1.95 5.97
C PRO A 45 -19.13 -2.33 5.62
N VAL A 46 -19.35 -2.63 4.35
CA VAL A 46 -20.55 -3.33 3.86
C VAL A 46 -20.41 -4.84 4.09
N LEU A 47 -19.18 -5.35 4.00
CA LEU A 47 -18.79 -6.73 4.21
C LEU A 47 -17.36 -6.75 4.76
N THR A 48 -17.07 -7.63 5.70
CA THR A 48 -15.70 -7.94 6.13
C THR A 48 -15.37 -9.36 5.67
N ILE A 49 -14.20 -9.53 5.06
CA ILE A 49 -13.67 -10.81 4.62
C ILE A 49 -12.48 -11.14 5.52
N GLU A 50 -12.51 -12.31 6.15
CA GLU A 50 -11.37 -12.86 6.86
C GLU A 50 -10.50 -13.63 5.87
N SER A 51 -9.28 -13.16 5.69
CA SER A 51 -8.30 -13.76 4.79
C SER A 51 -7.57 -14.91 5.49
N PRO A 52 -7.12 -15.96 4.77
CA PRO A 52 -6.44 -17.12 5.39
C PRO A 52 -5.16 -16.78 6.15
N ASP A 53 -4.62 -15.60 5.90
CA ASP A 53 -3.41 -15.06 6.51
C ASP A 53 -3.71 -14.29 7.83
N GLY A 54 -4.98 -14.16 8.22
CA GLY A 54 -5.46 -13.48 9.42
C GLY A 54 -5.83 -12.01 9.22
N ASP A 55 -5.63 -11.46 8.01
CA ASP A 55 -6.05 -10.11 7.70
C ASP A 55 -7.60 -10.01 7.63
N LEU A 56 -8.13 -8.89 8.13
CA LEU A 56 -9.51 -8.50 7.89
C LEU A 56 -9.55 -7.48 6.75
N ILE A 57 -10.24 -7.85 5.67
CA ILE A 57 -10.44 -6.98 4.50
C ILE A 57 -11.86 -6.42 4.54
N ASP A 58 -11.96 -5.12 4.78
CA ASP A 58 -13.20 -4.37 4.85
C ASP A 58 -13.60 -3.84 3.48
N CYS A 59 -14.73 -4.31 2.96
CA CYS A 59 -15.33 -3.81 1.73
C CYS A 59 -16.10 -2.52 2.04
N VAL A 60 -15.45 -1.37 1.87
CA VAL A 60 -16.02 -0.05 2.18
C VAL A 60 -16.68 0.53 0.94
N HIS A 61 -17.87 1.11 1.06
CA HIS A 61 -18.50 1.80 -0.07
C HIS A 61 -17.56 2.90 -0.61
N LYS A 62 -17.31 2.94 -1.93
CA LYS A 62 -16.27 3.80 -2.53
C LYS A 62 -16.37 5.29 -2.20
N ARG A 63 -17.57 5.80 -1.90
CA ARG A 63 -17.82 7.20 -1.51
C ARG A 63 -17.62 7.48 -0.01
N LYS A 64 -17.31 6.46 0.78
CA LYS A 64 -17.08 6.52 2.23
C LYS A 64 -15.64 6.18 2.61
N GLN A 65 -14.77 5.90 1.62
CA GLN A 65 -13.37 5.57 1.85
C GLN A 65 -12.61 6.76 2.49
N LEU A 66 -11.57 6.46 3.27
CA LEU A 66 -10.79 7.46 4.01
C LEU A 66 -10.18 8.53 3.10
N ALA A 67 -9.90 8.21 1.83
CA ALA A 67 -9.33 9.14 0.87
C ALA A 67 -10.07 10.50 0.80
N LEU A 68 -11.40 10.48 0.92
CA LEU A 68 -12.25 11.66 0.79
C LEU A 68 -12.30 12.54 2.04
N ASP A 69 -11.70 12.10 3.15
CA ASP A 69 -11.54 12.91 4.35
C ASP A 69 -10.43 13.97 4.18
N HIS A 70 -9.64 13.87 3.10
CA HIS A 70 -8.60 14.85 2.80
C HIS A 70 -9.24 16.23 2.56
N PRO A 71 -8.73 17.33 3.17
CA PRO A 71 -9.33 18.65 3.03
C PRO A 71 -9.54 19.11 1.60
N LEU A 72 -8.60 18.77 0.70
CA LEU A 72 -8.66 19.10 -0.74
C LEU A 72 -9.67 18.24 -1.53
N LEU A 73 -10.17 17.14 -0.95
CA LEU A 73 -10.97 16.13 -1.67
C LEU A 73 -12.43 16.03 -1.20
N LYS A 74 -12.90 16.94 -0.32
CA LYS A 74 -14.25 16.89 0.27
C LYS A 74 -15.39 16.80 -0.76
N ASN A 75 -15.22 17.45 -1.91
CA ASN A 75 -16.21 17.46 -3.01
C ASN A 75 -15.70 16.71 -4.26
N HIS A 76 -14.67 15.88 -4.11
CA HIS A 76 -14.03 15.22 -5.23
C HIS A 76 -14.98 14.25 -5.93
N LYS A 77 -15.13 14.40 -7.25
CA LYS A 77 -15.90 13.46 -8.07
C LYS A 77 -15.03 12.28 -8.43
N ILE A 78 -15.30 11.12 -7.83
CA ILE A 78 -14.57 9.87 -8.13
C ILE A 78 -14.66 9.54 -9.63
N GLN A 79 -13.51 9.42 -10.27
CA GLN A 79 -13.38 8.96 -11.65
C GLN A 79 -13.44 7.43 -11.68
N LYS A 80 -14.15 6.88 -12.68
CA LYS A 80 -14.28 5.42 -12.85
C LYS A 80 -13.12 4.82 -13.63
N ALA A 81 -12.52 5.62 -14.52
CA ALA A 81 -11.45 5.22 -15.41
C ALA A 81 -10.67 6.49 -15.81
N PRO A 82 -9.40 6.33 -16.18
CA PRO A 82 -8.60 7.39 -16.82
C PRO A 82 -9.27 7.83 -18.11
N SER A 83 -9.03 9.08 -18.49
CA SER A 83 -9.45 9.62 -19.77
C SER A 83 -8.68 8.98 -20.93
N GLU A 84 -7.42 8.64 -20.73
CA GLU A 84 -6.56 8.00 -21.73
C GLU A 84 -5.58 7.03 -21.07
N MET A 85 -5.32 5.91 -21.74
CA MET A 85 -4.31 4.94 -21.35
C MET A 85 -3.01 5.20 -22.09
N PRO A 86 -1.84 4.93 -21.48
CA PRO A 86 -0.57 4.99 -22.19
C PRO A 86 -0.58 4.09 -23.43
N ARG A 87 0.07 4.55 -24.51
CA ARG A 87 0.14 3.81 -25.78
C ARG A 87 0.68 2.39 -25.54
N GLY A 88 0.05 1.39 -26.16
CA GLY A 88 0.41 -0.01 -25.99
C GLY A 88 -0.18 -0.69 -24.76
N MET A 89 -0.82 0.04 -23.85
CA MET A 89 -1.52 -0.52 -22.68
C MET A 89 -3.02 -0.63 -22.96
N LYS A 90 -3.59 -1.82 -22.74
CA LYS A 90 -5.05 -2.04 -22.75
C LYS A 90 -5.52 -2.37 -21.34
N VAL A 91 -6.55 -1.69 -20.87
CA VAL A 91 -7.25 -2.05 -19.62
C VAL A 91 -8.10 -3.28 -19.90
N LYS A 92 -8.02 -4.32 -19.05
CA LYS A 92 -9.06 -5.34 -18.98
C LYS A 92 -10.33 -4.66 -18.46
N ARG A 93 -11.26 -4.34 -19.35
CA ARG A 93 -12.63 -3.94 -18.96
C ARG A 93 -13.35 -5.20 -18.50
N ASP A 94 -14.04 -5.11 -17.37
CA ASP A 94 -14.92 -6.18 -16.90
C ASP A 94 -16.11 -6.32 -17.87
N ASP A 95 -15.94 -7.09 -18.95
CA ASP A 95 -17.03 -7.55 -19.78
C ASP A 95 -17.80 -8.62 -19.01
N ASN A 96 -18.90 -8.23 -18.37
CA ASN A 96 -19.85 -9.17 -17.80
C ASN A 96 -20.81 -9.61 -18.92
N GLY A 97 -20.60 -10.80 -19.46
CA GLY A 97 -21.47 -11.40 -20.49
C GLY A 97 -21.49 -12.93 -20.41
N GLY A 98 -22.30 -13.45 -19.48
CA GLY A 98 -22.75 -14.85 -19.47
C GLY A 98 -21.85 -15.83 -18.71
N SER A 99 -22.48 -16.61 -17.83
CA SER A 99 -22.02 -17.97 -17.56
C SER A 99 -21.91 -18.67 -18.91
N LYS A 100 -20.70 -18.77 -19.47
CA LYS A 100 -20.41 -19.94 -20.27
C LYS A 100 -20.10 -21.01 -19.26
N ASP A 101 -21.11 -21.81 -18.97
CA ASP A 101 -20.93 -23.16 -18.47
C ASP A 101 -20.02 -23.87 -19.49
N THR A 102 -18.70 -23.73 -19.32
CA THR A 102 -17.75 -24.60 -20.00
C THR A 102 -17.91 -25.93 -19.30
N ASN A 103 -18.68 -26.79 -19.95
CA ASN A 103 -18.94 -28.17 -19.58
C ASN A 103 -17.72 -28.81 -18.92
N ALA A 104 -17.96 -29.40 -17.75
CA ALA A 104 -17.04 -30.25 -17.04
C ALA A 104 -16.76 -31.52 -17.85
N SER A 105 -15.90 -31.43 -18.86
CA SER A 105 -15.40 -32.59 -19.59
C SER A 105 -14.15 -32.21 -20.40
N ASP A 106 -13.07 -31.82 -19.73
CA ASP A 106 -11.71 -31.99 -20.25
C ASP A 106 -10.70 -31.84 -19.10
N MET A 107 -10.72 -32.83 -18.21
CA MET A 107 -9.57 -33.12 -17.35
C MET A 107 -8.50 -33.83 -18.18
N LYS A 108 -7.52 -33.08 -18.70
CA LYS A 108 -6.20 -33.62 -19.02
C LYS A 108 -5.09 -32.64 -18.64
N GLY A 109 -4.35 -33.08 -17.61
CA GLY A 109 -2.95 -32.83 -17.27
C GLY A 109 -2.25 -31.58 -17.82
N GLY A 110 -1.89 -30.69 -16.91
CA GLY A 110 -0.91 -29.62 -17.11
C GLY A 110 -0.84 -28.73 -15.88
N GLU A 111 0.36 -28.52 -15.36
CA GLU A 111 0.70 -27.84 -14.11
C GLU A 111 -0.07 -26.52 -13.86
N GLY A 112 -0.67 -26.44 -12.67
CA GLY A 112 -0.91 -25.22 -11.87
C GLY A 112 -1.13 -23.89 -12.59
N ARG A 113 -2.20 -23.73 -13.39
CA ARG A 113 -2.68 -22.38 -13.72
C ARG A 113 -3.29 -21.74 -12.48
N VAL A 114 -2.51 -20.86 -11.81
CA VAL A 114 -3.02 -19.88 -10.84
C VAL A 114 -4.21 -19.20 -11.50
N ARG A 115 -5.37 -19.16 -10.82
CA ARG A 115 -6.54 -18.43 -11.33
C ARG A 115 -6.09 -17.02 -11.68
N GLU A 116 -6.39 -16.58 -12.91
CA GLU A 116 -6.01 -15.30 -13.52
C GLU A 116 -6.46 -14.05 -12.73
N ASP A 117 -7.02 -14.22 -11.53
CA ASP A 117 -7.58 -13.21 -10.64
C ASP A 117 -7.06 -13.29 -9.18
N SER A 118 -6.13 -14.21 -8.85
CA SER A 118 -5.75 -14.52 -7.47
C SER A 118 -4.34 -14.04 -7.10
N TRP A 119 -4.10 -12.72 -7.14
CA TRP A 119 -2.80 -12.13 -6.79
C TRP A 119 -2.55 -11.91 -5.27
N GLN A 120 -3.57 -12.16 -4.44
CA GLN A 120 -3.51 -11.84 -3.01
C GLN A 120 -4.13 -12.96 -2.19
N MET A 121 -3.63 -13.17 -0.97
CA MET A 121 -4.04 -14.27 -0.09
C MET A 121 -5.55 -14.31 0.15
N TRP A 122 -6.18 -13.14 0.28
CA TRP A 122 -7.61 -13.01 0.52
C TRP A 122 -8.49 -13.44 -0.66
N HIS A 123 -7.92 -13.80 -1.82
CA HIS A 123 -8.65 -14.35 -2.96
C HIS A 123 -8.76 -15.88 -2.98
N ARG A 124 -8.01 -16.61 -2.13
CA ARG A 124 -7.86 -18.08 -2.23
C ARG A 124 -9.19 -18.85 -2.17
N ASN A 125 -10.21 -18.29 -1.53
CA ASN A 125 -11.55 -18.90 -1.43
C ASN A 125 -12.57 -18.35 -2.44
N GLY A 126 -12.12 -17.64 -3.49
CA GLY A 126 -13.01 -16.97 -4.45
C GLY A 126 -13.72 -15.74 -3.87
N THR A 127 -13.34 -15.33 -2.67
CA THR A 127 -13.80 -14.14 -1.95
C THR A 127 -13.48 -12.87 -2.73
N ARG A 128 -14.46 -11.97 -2.83
CA ARG A 128 -14.37 -10.68 -3.54
C ARG A 128 -15.26 -9.66 -2.87
N CYS A 129 -14.86 -8.39 -2.89
CA CYS A 129 -15.73 -7.32 -2.42
C CYS A 129 -16.89 -7.04 -3.41
N PRO A 130 -18.08 -6.64 -2.93
CA PRO A 130 -19.20 -6.29 -3.81
C PRO A 130 -18.89 -5.12 -4.75
N LYS A 131 -19.56 -5.07 -5.92
CA LYS A 131 -19.44 -3.93 -6.84
C LYS A 131 -19.85 -2.64 -6.13
N GLY A 132 -19.09 -1.56 -6.35
CA GLY A 132 -19.32 -0.26 -5.71
C GLY A 132 -18.62 -0.09 -4.35
N THR A 133 -17.93 -1.11 -3.86
CA THR A 133 -17.04 -1.05 -2.70
C THR A 133 -15.57 -1.11 -3.12
N VAL A 134 -14.68 -0.78 -2.19
CA VAL A 134 -13.23 -0.94 -2.30
C VAL A 134 -12.73 -1.78 -1.11
N PRO A 135 -11.88 -2.79 -1.30
CA PRO A 135 -11.29 -3.56 -0.20
C PRO A 135 -10.22 -2.72 0.51
N ILE A 136 -10.30 -2.65 1.84
CA ILE A 136 -9.37 -1.94 2.71
C ILE A 136 -8.91 -2.91 3.80
N ARG A 137 -7.60 -3.10 3.98
CA ARG A 137 -7.09 -3.86 5.12
C ARG A 137 -7.36 -3.09 6.41
N ARG A 138 -8.03 -3.71 7.37
CA ARG A 138 -8.35 -3.09 8.66
C ARG A 138 -7.10 -2.84 9.49
N SER A 139 -6.97 -1.63 10.02
CA SER A 139 -5.94 -1.30 11.01
C SER A 139 -6.36 -1.78 12.40
N THR A 140 -5.44 -2.39 13.14
CA THR A 140 -5.67 -2.89 14.50
C THR A 140 -4.93 -2.06 15.55
N VAL A 141 -5.32 -2.24 16.82
CA VAL A 141 -4.58 -1.66 17.96
C VAL A 141 -3.12 -2.11 17.95
N HIS A 142 -2.86 -3.36 17.55
CA HIS A 142 -1.53 -3.94 17.48
C HIS A 142 -0.66 -3.19 16.45
N ASP A 143 -1.25 -2.82 15.31
CA ASP A 143 -0.56 -2.05 14.27
C ASP A 143 -0.13 -0.67 14.76
N VAL A 144 -1.02 0.02 15.47
CA VAL A 144 -0.74 1.36 16.00
C VAL A 144 0.29 1.31 17.13
N LEU A 145 0.31 0.24 17.92
CA LEU A 145 1.26 0.08 19.03
C LEU A 145 2.69 -0.19 18.58
N ARG A 146 2.90 -0.70 17.36
CA ARG A 146 4.25 -0.86 16.78
C ARG A 146 4.85 0.47 16.33
N ALA A 147 4.01 1.45 15.99
CA ALA A 147 4.47 2.80 15.68
C ALA A 147 4.96 3.56 16.93
N LYS A 148 5.89 4.50 16.72
CA LYS A 148 6.43 5.37 17.79
C LYS A 148 5.35 6.19 18.49
N SER A 149 4.39 6.71 17.73
CA SER A 149 3.28 7.51 18.21
C SER A 149 2.07 7.41 17.27
N LEU A 150 0.93 7.98 17.69
CA LEU A 150 -0.24 8.14 16.81
C LEU A 150 0.05 9.04 15.60
N TYR A 151 0.97 10.00 15.75
CA TYR A 151 1.37 10.89 14.66
C TYR A 151 2.23 10.15 13.62
N ASP A 152 3.06 9.21 14.09
CA ASP A 152 3.99 8.46 13.24
C ASP A 152 3.34 7.23 12.58
N TYR A 153 2.12 6.85 12.98
CA TYR A 153 1.44 5.69 12.42
C TYR A 153 1.17 5.89 10.92
N GLY A 154 1.78 5.01 10.10
CA GLY A 154 1.71 5.07 8.64
C GLY A 154 2.66 6.08 7.99
N LYS A 155 3.46 6.84 8.74
CA LYS A 155 4.46 7.76 8.17
C LYS A 155 5.82 7.08 8.03
N LYS A 156 6.58 7.45 6.98
CA LYS A 156 8.01 7.11 6.93
C LYS A 156 8.74 7.88 8.04
N ARG A 157 9.71 7.22 8.68
CA ARG A 157 10.52 7.87 9.72
C ARG A 157 11.41 8.93 9.05
N GLN A 158 11.25 10.18 9.47
CA GLN A 158 12.23 11.20 9.13
C GLN A 158 13.53 10.89 9.87
N GLN A 159 14.61 10.69 9.12
CA GLN A 159 15.95 10.82 9.65
C GLN A 159 16.54 12.13 9.13
N ILE A 160 17.32 12.78 9.99
CA ILE A 160 17.97 14.06 9.71
C ILE A 160 18.79 13.90 8.42
N PRO A 161 18.59 14.76 7.39
CA PRO A 161 19.41 14.70 6.20
C PRO A 161 20.82 15.15 6.56
N LEU A 162 21.75 14.20 6.65
CA LEU A 162 23.17 14.49 6.46
C LEU A 162 23.41 14.36 4.96
N SER A 163 23.60 15.51 4.31
CA SER A 163 24.09 15.76 2.95
C SER A 163 24.16 14.53 2.01
N ARG A 164 23.27 14.45 1.02
CA ARG A 164 23.47 13.56 -0.13
C ARG A 164 24.67 14.06 -0.92
N HIS A 165 25.82 13.41 -0.80
CA HIS A 165 26.94 13.69 -1.69
C HIS A 165 26.71 13.00 -3.03
N SER A 166 26.90 13.76 -4.11
CA SER A 166 26.72 13.33 -5.49
C SER A 166 27.89 12.44 -5.93
N GLU A 167 27.97 11.20 -5.46
CA GLU A 167 28.89 10.21 -6.02
C GLU A 167 28.25 8.82 -5.89
N ALA A 168 28.14 8.11 -7.03
CA ALA A 168 27.53 6.79 -7.21
C ALA A 168 28.33 5.66 -6.54
N PRO A 169 27.99 4.37 -6.73
CA PRO A 169 26.68 3.70 -6.70
C PRO A 169 26.47 2.91 -5.38
N ASP A 170 27.47 2.87 -4.50
CA ASP A 170 27.45 2.17 -3.21
C ASP A 170 27.08 3.17 -2.10
N VAL A 171 25.85 3.66 -2.15
CA VAL A 171 25.37 4.64 -1.16
C VAL A 171 24.99 3.90 0.11
N LEU A 172 25.96 3.73 1.02
CA LEU A 172 25.68 3.67 2.45
C LEU A 172 24.95 4.96 2.78
N SER A 173 23.61 4.94 2.73
CA SER A 173 22.85 6.09 3.16
C SER A 173 23.16 6.23 4.66
N GLY A 174 23.61 7.40 5.10
CA GLY A 174 23.97 7.66 6.51
C GLY A 174 22.82 7.50 7.52
N ASN A 175 21.68 6.96 7.06
CA ASN A 175 20.46 6.63 7.78
C ASN A 175 20.34 5.12 8.11
N GLY A 176 21.31 4.29 7.68
CA GLY A 176 21.34 2.85 7.91
C GLY A 176 20.60 2.00 6.87
N HIS A 177 20.17 2.61 5.76
CA HIS A 177 19.49 1.91 4.66
C HIS A 177 20.44 1.64 3.49
N GLU A 178 20.29 0.50 2.83
CA GLU A 178 21.02 0.14 1.62
C GLU A 178 20.07 0.12 0.41
N HIS A 179 20.52 0.65 -0.72
CA HIS A 179 19.70 0.81 -1.92
C HIS A 179 20.35 0.14 -3.12
N ALA A 180 19.53 -0.51 -3.94
CA ALA A 180 19.91 -0.99 -5.27
C ALA A 180 18.89 -0.47 -6.27
N ILE A 181 19.20 0.65 -6.93
CA ILE A 181 18.26 1.38 -7.79
C ILE A 181 18.82 1.66 -9.19
N ALA A 182 17.91 1.69 -10.16
CA ALA A 182 18.09 2.29 -11.47
C ALA A 182 17.22 3.55 -11.55
N TYR A 183 17.71 4.60 -12.19
CA TYR A 183 17.00 5.89 -12.29
C TYR A 183 17.12 6.49 -13.69
N THR A 184 16.15 7.33 -14.06
CA THR A 184 16.19 8.11 -15.30
C THR A 184 17.09 9.33 -15.16
N GLY A 185 17.78 9.73 -16.24
CA GLY A 185 18.53 10.99 -16.27
C GLY A 185 17.64 12.24 -16.15
N SER A 186 18.22 13.34 -15.69
CA SER A 186 17.54 14.55 -15.18
C SER A 186 16.88 15.47 -16.21
N SER A 187 16.75 15.07 -17.49
CA SER A 187 16.42 16.00 -18.59
C SER A 187 15.10 15.70 -19.32
N GLN A 188 14.25 14.82 -18.79
CA GLN A 188 13.00 14.44 -19.46
C GLN A 188 11.79 14.70 -18.57
N GLU A 189 10.76 15.30 -19.16
CA GLU A 189 9.42 15.30 -18.60
C GLU A 189 8.85 13.88 -18.71
N ILE A 190 8.52 13.29 -17.57
CA ILE A 190 8.02 11.93 -17.47
C ILE A 190 6.56 11.96 -17.05
N TYR A 191 5.72 11.31 -17.85
CA TYR A 191 4.26 11.25 -17.64
C TYR A 191 3.78 9.88 -17.18
N GLY A 192 4.70 8.95 -16.95
CA GLY A 192 4.38 7.63 -16.43
C GLY A 192 5.52 6.65 -16.57
N ALA A 193 5.41 5.57 -15.81
CA ALA A 193 6.38 4.50 -15.80
C ALA A 193 5.73 3.17 -15.39
N LYS A 194 6.34 2.08 -15.85
CA LYS A 194 5.91 0.72 -15.55
C LYS A 194 7.08 -0.06 -14.97
N ALA A 195 6.79 -0.93 -14.02
CA ALA A 195 7.72 -1.89 -13.45
C ALA A 195 7.08 -3.28 -13.48
N SER A 196 7.89 -4.30 -13.79
CA SER A 196 7.57 -5.70 -13.53
C SER A 196 8.57 -6.19 -12.48
N ILE A 197 8.08 -6.54 -11.30
CA ILE A 197 8.86 -6.73 -10.09
C ILE A 197 8.66 -8.16 -9.60
N SER A 198 9.72 -8.97 -9.56
CA SER A 198 9.65 -10.31 -8.97
C SER A 198 9.36 -10.21 -7.47
N VAL A 199 8.42 -11.02 -6.98
CA VAL A 199 7.98 -11.00 -5.58
C VAL A 199 8.67 -12.09 -4.81
N TRP A 200 9.44 -11.71 -3.79
CA TRP A 200 10.17 -12.64 -2.92
C TRP A 200 9.69 -12.50 -1.47
N ASP A 201 10.02 -13.51 -0.67
CA ASP A 201 9.75 -13.56 0.77
C ASP A 201 11.09 -13.53 1.55
N PRO A 202 11.80 -12.39 1.56
CA PRO A 202 13.06 -12.27 2.28
C PRO A 202 12.86 -12.34 3.79
N SER A 203 13.79 -13.01 4.48
CA SER A 203 13.81 -13.04 5.94
C SER A 203 14.19 -11.67 6.51
N ILE A 204 13.41 -11.20 7.49
CA ILE A 204 13.71 -10.00 8.27
C ILE A 204 14.18 -10.42 9.67
N GLU A 205 15.34 -9.91 10.11
CA GLU A 205 15.97 -10.34 11.36
C GLU A 205 15.34 -9.64 12.57
N VAL A 206 15.17 -8.31 12.51
CA VAL A 206 14.55 -7.53 13.59
C VAL A 206 13.35 -6.71 13.13
N MET A 207 12.44 -6.41 14.05
CA MET A 207 11.14 -5.82 13.73
C MET A 207 11.17 -4.47 13.02
N ASN A 208 12.19 -3.67 13.27
CA ASN A 208 12.35 -2.32 12.74
C ASN A 208 13.15 -2.27 11.44
N GLU A 209 13.51 -3.43 10.89
CA GLU A 209 14.03 -3.59 9.53
C GLU A 209 12.88 -3.87 8.55
N PHE A 210 13.15 -3.69 7.27
CA PHE A 210 12.26 -4.06 6.20
C PHE A 210 13.06 -4.44 4.95
N SER A 211 12.37 -4.98 3.96
CA SER A 211 12.91 -5.11 2.61
C SER A 211 11.81 -4.78 1.62
N LEU A 212 12.12 -4.02 0.59
CA LEU A 212 11.15 -3.66 -0.43
C LEU A 212 11.72 -3.72 -1.83
N SER A 213 10.82 -3.84 -2.82
CA SER A 213 11.12 -3.54 -4.21
C SER A 213 9.97 -2.79 -4.85
N GLN A 214 10.28 -1.69 -5.54
CA GLN A 214 9.30 -0.70 -5.94
C GLN A 214 9.69 0.13 -7.17
N ILE A 215 8.72 0.95 -7.60
CA ILE A 215 8.88 2.05 -8.52
C ILE A 215 8.60 3.37 -7.80
N TRP A 216 9.43 4.38 -8.04
CA TRP A 216 9.25 5.75 -7.57
C TRP A 216 8.99 6.68 -8.75
N VAL A 217 8.01 7.57 -8.61
CA VAL A 217 7.74 8.66 -9.54
C VAL A 217 7.92 9.96 -8.78
N LEU A 218 8.94 10.74 -9.17
CA LEU A 218 9.47 11.85 -8.39
C LEU A 218 9.44 13.16 -9.18
N SER A 219 9.22 14.26 -8.46
CA SER A 219 9.33 15.61 -9.01
C SER A 219 9.70 16.61 -7.92
N GLY A 220 10.45 17.66 -8.26
CA GLY A 220 10.96 18.64 -7.31
C GLY A 220 12.40 18.35 -6.85
N SER A 221 12.80 18.95 -5.73
CA SER A 221 14.16 18.89 -5.19
C SER A 221 14.28 17.90 -4.04
N PHE A 222 15.34 17.09 -4.05
CA PHE A 222 15.70 16.24 -2.89
C PHE A 222 16.25 17.05 -1.72
N ASP A 223 16.70 18.28 -1.98
CA ASP A 223 17.13 19.22 -0.97
C ASP A 223 15.93 20.09 -0.55
N GLY A 224 15.59 20.05 0.74
CA GLY A 224 14.49 20.84 1.30
C GLY A 224 13.12 20.15 1.26
N PRO A 225 12.03 20.91 1.44
CA PRO A 225 10.66 20.38 1.55
C PRO A 225 9.96 20.14 0.20
N ASP A 226 10.64 20.34 -0.93
CA ASP A 226 9.96 20.46 -2.23
C ASP A 226 9.81 19.13 -2.99
N LEU A 227 10.21 17.98 -2.42
CA LEU A 227 10.11 16.70 -3.10
C LEU A 227 8.66 16.18 -3.08
N ASN A 228 8.14 15.90 -4.26
CA ASN A 228 6.93 15.12 -4.46
C ASN A 228 7.33 13.69 -4.84
N SER A 229 6.67 12.71 -4.24
CA SER A 229 6.92 11.29 -4.51
C SER A 229 5.61 10.49 -4.53
N ILE A 230 5.50 9.61 -5.51
CA ILE A 230 4.53 8.51 -5.57
C ILE A 230 5.32 7.21 -5.67
N GLU A 231 5.03 6.28 -4.78
CA GLU A 231 5.73 5.01 -4.66
C GLU A 231 4.76 3.85 -4.66
N ALA A 232 5.12 2.76 -5.33
CA ALA A 232 4.35 1.52 -5.29
C ALA A 232 5.24 0.29 -5.55
N GLY A 233 4.95 -0.79 -4.86
CA GLY A 233 5.76 -2.01 -4.94
C GLY A 233 5.25 -3.10 -4.02
N TRP A 234 6.15 -4.01 -3.65
CA TRP A 234 5.93 -4.91 -2.53
C TRP A 234 6.97 -4.64 -1.43
N GLN A 235 6.57 -4.83 -0.18
CA GLN A 235 7.50 -4.74 0.95
C GLN A 235 7.20 -5.82 1.99
N VAL A 236 8.25 -6.28 2.67
CA VAL A 236 8.19 -7.04 3.92
C VAL A 236 8.54 -6.08 5.06
N SER A 237 7.55 -5.74 5.88
CA SER A 237 7.73 -4.77 6.96
C SER A 237 6.99 -5.23 8.23
N PRO A 238 7.66 -5.93 9.15
CA PRO A 238 7.06 -6.36 10.41
C PRO A 238 6.60 -5.19 11.29
N GLU A 239 7.29 -4.05 11.30
CA GLU A 239 6.84 -2.85 12.01
C GLU A 239 5.46 -2.39 11.49
N LEU A 240 5.26 -2.37 10.16
CA LEU A 240 4.01 -1.89 9.58
C LEU A 240 2.87 -2.93 9.66
N TYR A 241 3.16 -4.20 9.38
CA TYR A 241 2.13 -5.22 9.16
C TYR A 241 2.00 -6.26 10.27
N GLY A 242 3.02 -6.41 11.13
CA GLY A 242 3.02 -7.40 12.22
C GLY A 242 3.35 -8.82 11.78
N ASP A 243 3.78 -8.98 10.53
CA ASP A 243 4.28 -10.22 9.94
C ASP A 243 5.38 -9.93 8.93
N SER A 244 5.99 -11.00 8.41
CA SER A 244 7.05 -10.93 7.42
C SER A 244 6.58 -11.34 6.02
N ARG A 245 5.30 -11.19 5.68
CA ARG A 245 4.82 -11.55 4.33
C ARG A 245 5.02 -10.39 3.36
N PRO A 246 5.39 -10.64 2.09
CA PRO A 246 5.44 -9.61 1.08
C PRO A 246 4.04 -9.08 0.79
N ARG A 247 3.87 -7.77 0.96
CA ARG A 247 2.58 -7.08 0.85
C ARG A 247 2.68 -5.98 -0.19
N LEU A 248 1.65 -5.88 -1.05
CA LEU A 248 1.51 -4.75 -1.96
C LEU A 248 1.43 -3.47 -1.13
N PHE A 249 2.23 -2.47 -1.48
CA PHE A 249 2.16 -1.19 -0.80
C PHE A 249 2.17 -0.03 -1.77
N THR A 250 1.72 1.11 -1.26
CA THR A 250 1.91 2.41 -1.88
C THR A 250 2.38 3.41 -0.84
N TYR A 251 3.10 4.44 -1.26
CA TYR A 251 3.39 5.63 -0.45
C TYR A 251 3.24 6.87 -1.34
N TRP A 252 2.92 8.01 -0.74
CA TRP A 252 3.02 9.29 -1.45
C TRP A 252 3.39 10.41 -0.48
N THR A 253 3.97 11.50 -0.99
CA THR A 253 4.21 12.74 -0.25
C THR A 253 4.30 13.90 -1.25
N SER A 254 3.96 15.10 -0.79
CA SER A 254 4.16 16.35 -1.53
C SER A 254 5.14 17.30 -0.82
N ASP A 255 5.78 16.84 0.26
CA ASP A 255 6.57 17.69 1.17
C ASP A 255 7.83 17.00 1.73
N SER A 256 8.53 16.20 0.91
CA SER A 256 9.74 15.47 1.34
C SER A 256 9.54 14.62 2.60
N TYR A 257 8.42 13.90 2.69
CA TYR A 257 8.09 13.00 3.80
C TYR A 257 7.94 13.70 5.16
N GLN A 258 7.62 15.00 5.18
CA GLN A 258 7.51 15.76 6.43
C GLN A 258 6.15 15.56 7.11
N ALA A 259 5.09 16.10 6.53
CA ALA A 259 3.77 16.10 7.10
C ALA A 259 2.75 15.36 6.24
N THR A 260 2.92 15.36 4.91
CA THR A 260 1.95 14.84 3.95
C THR A 260 2.16 13.38 3.59
N GLY A 261 1.02 12.73 3.31
CA GLY A 261 0.96 11.35 2.86
C GLY A 261 1.37 10.31 3.90
N CYS A 262 1.28 9.06 3.48
CA CYS A 262 1.49 7.89 4.34
C CYS A 262 1.53 6.61 3.49
N TYR A 263 1.83 5.50 4.15
CA TYR A 263 1.65 4.17 3.61
C TYR A 263 0.18 3.83 3.36
N ASN A 264 -0.06 3.21 2.21
CA ASN A 264 -1.30 2.55 1.84
C ASN A 264 -2.51 3.49 1.99
N LEU A 265 -3.55 3.01 2.68
CA LEU A 265 -4.77 3.75 2.98
C LEU A 265 -4.83 4.17 4.45
N LEU A 266 -3.68 4.32 5.12
CA LEU A 266 -3.61 4.69 6.54
C LEU A 266 -3.92 6.18 6.79
N CYS A 267 -3.98 6.97 5.72
CA CYS A 267 -4.37 8.37 5.70
C CYS A 267 -5.16 8.68 4.42
N ALA A 268 -5.76 9.86 4.38
CA ALA A 268 -6.52 10.32 3.23
C ALA A 268 -5.59 10.76 2.08
N GLY A 269 -6.03 10.63 0.82
CA GLY A 269 -5.26 11.04 -0.37
C GLY A 269 -5.53 10.14 -1.58
N PHE A 270 -5.08 8.89 -1.54
CA PHE A 270 -5.24 7.96 -2.66
C PHE A 270 -6.68 7.47 -2.80
N ILE A 271 -7.30 7.69 -3.96
CA ILE A 271 -8.68 7.27 -4.23
C ILE A 271 -8.67 5.91 -4.90
N GLN A 272 -9.08 4.87 -4.16
CA GLN A 272 -9.28 3.53 -4.72
C GLN A 272 -10.61 3.46 -5.47
N THR A 273 -10.63 2.69 -6.56
CA THR A 273 -11.79 2.65 -7.49
C THR A 273 -12.30 1.23 -7.77
N ASN A 274 -11.48 0.20 -7.59
CA ASN A 274 -11.85 -1.19 -7.84
C ASN A 274 -12.19 -1.95 -6.56
N ASN A 275 -12.85 -3.10 -6.74
CA ASN A 275 -13.22 -4.04 -5.68
C ASN A 275 -12.35 -5.32 -5.67
N LYS A 276 -11.22 -5.33 -6.38
CA LYS A 276 -10.40 -6.53 -6.65
C LYS A 276 -9.03 -6.53 -5.98
N ILE A 277 -8.45 -5.37 -5.65
CA ILE A 277 -7.07 -5.29 -5.14
C ILE A 277 -7.09 -4.54 -3.81
N ALA A 278 -6.61 -5.17 -2.75
CA ALA A 278 -6.48 -4.56 -1.42
C ALA A 278 -5.04 -4.07 -1.21
N ILE A 279 -4.80 -2.76 -1.15
CA ILE A 279 -3.47 -2.23 -0.83
C ILE A 279 -3.13 -2.60 0.62
N GLY A 280 -1.91 -3.11 0.85
CA GLY A 280 -1.44 -3.62 2.12
C GLY A 280 -1.71 -5.11 2.36
N ALA A 281 -2.49 -5.80 1.52
CA ALA A 281 -2.73 -7.24 1.67
C ALA A 281 -1.57 -8.09 1.11
N ALA A 282 -1.39 -9.27 1.68
CA ALA A 282 -0.30 -10.18 1.31
C ALA A 282 -0.44 -10.68 -0.12
N ILE A 283 0.67 -10.64 -0.86
CA ILE A 283 0.78 -11.13 -2.23
C ILE A 283 0.99 -12.64 -2.19
N SER A 284 0.32 -13.36 -3.07
CA SER A 284 0.53 -14.80 -3.24
C SER A 284 0.14 -15.23 -4.64
N PRO A 285 0.87 -16.17 -5.27
CA PRO A 285 2.11 -16.82 -4.79
C PRO A 285 3.36 -15.91 -4.84
N VAL A 286 4.48 -16.40 -4.29
CA VAL A 286 5.79 -15.72 -4.26
C VAL A 286 6.85 -16.59 -4.93
N SER A 287 7.91 -15.96 -5.45
CA SER A 287 9.03 -16.61 -6.12
C SER A 287 9.85 -17.48 -5.16
N SER A 288 10.50 -18.51 -5.68
CA SER A 288 11.42 -19.36 -4.92
C SER A 288 12.67 -19.74 -5.72
N TYR A 289 13.78 -20.00 -5.02
CA TYR A 289 15.00 -20.47 -5.65
C TYR A 289 14.78 -21.82 -6.34
N ALA A 290 15.26 -21.93 -7.59
CA ALA A 290 15.08 -23.12 -8.43
C ALA A 290 13.62 -23.58 -8.58
N GLY A 291 12.66 -22.67 -8.37
CA GLY A 291 11.23 -22.93 -8.49
C GLY A 291 10.53 -21.89 -9.36
N SER A 292 9.20 -21.84 -9.23
CA SER A 292 8.38 -20.87 -9.96
C SER A 292 8.74 -19.44 -9.58
N GLN A 293 8.80 -18.58 -10.59
CA GLN A 293 8.98 -17.14 -10.43
C GLN A 293 7.63 -16.46 -10.63
N TYR A 294 7.33 -15.49 -9.78
CA TYR A 294 6.10 -14.70 -9.84
C TYR A 294 6.45 -13.23 -9.74
N ASP A 295 5.96 -12.45 -10.69
CA ASP A 295 6.11 -10.99 -10.69
C ASP A 295 4.77 -10.28 -10.55
N ILE A 296 4.86 -9.03 -10.09
CA ILE A 296 3.78 -8.07 -10.15
C ILE A 296 4.14 -6.99 -11.16
N SER A 297 3.18 -6.60 -11.97
CA SER A 297 3.33 -5.45 -12.87
C SER A 297 2.60 -4.25 -12.29
N ILE A 298 3.29 -3.12 -12.14
CA ILE A 298 2.73 -1.86 -11.66
C ILE A 298 2.95 -0.81 -12.74
N LEU A 299 1.90 -0.10 -13.12
CA LEU A 299 1.95 1.03 -14.04
C LEU A 299 1.38 2.26 -13.32
N ILE A 300 2.16 3.33 -13.27
CA ILE A 300 1.78 4.64 -12.75
C ILE A 300 1.89 5.64 -13.89
N TRP A 301 0.84 6.43 -14.14
CA TRP A 301 0.88 7.44 -15.20
C TRP A 301 -0.07 8.60 -14.91
N LYS A 302 0.26 9.76 -15.47
CA LYS A 302 -0.54 10.96 -15.40
C LYS A 302 -1.60 10.96 -16.49
N ASP A 303 -2.86 11.16 -16.10
CA ASP A 303 -3.95 11.37 -17.03
C ASP A 303 -3.74 12.69 -17.80
N PRO A 304 -3.64 12.68 -19.14
CA PRO A 304 -3.29 13.87 -19.90
C PRO A 304 -4.40 14.94 -19.92
N ARG A 305 -5.65 14.59 -19.57
CA ARG A 305 -6.78 15.54 -19.58
C ARG A 305 -7.09 16.09 -18.20
N VAL A 306 -7.03 15.25 -17.17
CA VAL A 306 -7.43 15.65 -15.81
C VAL A 306 -6.24 15.80 -14.86
N GLY A 307 -5.06 15.28 -15.21
CA GLY A 307 -3.82 15.43 -14.43
C GLY A 307 -3.65 14.45 -13.28
N ASN A 308 -4.64 13.60 -12.99
CA ASN A 308 -4.53 12.61 -11.91
C ASN A 308 -3.51 11.52 -12.24
N TRP A 309 -2.75 11.10 -11.24
CA TRP A 309 -1.83 9.97 -11.36
C TRP A 309 -2.56 8.67 -11.08
N TRP A 310 -2.80 7.88 -12.11
CA TRP A 310 -3.44 6.56 -12.01
C TRP A 310 -2.42 5.47 -11.71
N MET A 311 -2.87 4.46 -10.96
CA MET A 311 -2.13 3.22 -10.72
C MET A 311 -2.94 2.02 -11.23
N SER A 312 -2.26 1.12 -11.92
CA SER A 312 -2.77 -0.21 -12.25
C SER A 312 -1.82 -1.30 -11.78
N TYR A 313 -2.37 -2.49 -11.53
CA TYR A 313 -1.68 -3.63 -10.94
C TYR A 313 -1.96 -4.91 -11.74
N GLY A 314 -0.95 -5.77 -11.88
CA GLY A 314 -1.00 -7.01 -12.64
C GLY A 314 -1.26 -6.74 -14.13
N ASP A 315 -2.29 -7.38 -14.68
CA ASP A 315 -2.72 -7.25 -16.08
C ASP A 315 -3.45 -5.92 -16.38
N ASN A 316 -2.87 -4.79 -15.97
CA ASN A 316 -3.44 -3.45 -16.07
C ASN A 316 -4.81 -3.31 -15.37
N THR A 317 -5.03 -4.01 -14.26
CA THR A 317 -6.23 -3.81 -13.42
C THR A 317 -6.11 -2.46 -12.74
N LEU A 318 -6.98 -1.50 -13.08
CA LEU A 318 -7.01 -0.17 -12.48
C LEU A 318 -7.27 -0.27 -10.99
N VAL A 319 -6.37 0.22 -10.15
CA VAL A 319 -6.53 0.20 -8.67
C VAL A 319 -7.20 1.49 -8.20
N GLY A 320 -6.65 2.62 -8.60
CA GLY A 320 -7.04 3.94 -8.13
C GLY A 320 -6.13 5.02 -8.67
N TYR A 321 -6.20 6.20 -8.08
CA TYR A 321 -5.39 7.33 -8.48
C TYR A 321 -5.12 8.31 -7.33
N TRP A 322 -4.03 9.04 -7.44
CA TRP A 322 -3.76 10.25 -6.66
C TRP A 322 -4.28 11.47 -7.44
N PRO A 323 -5.22 12.25 -6.87
CA PRO A 323 -5.66 13.51 -7.45
C PRO A 323 -4.50 14.50 -7.63
N ALA A 324 -4.49 15.25 -8.72
CA ALA A 324 -3.44 16.23 -9.02
C ALA A 324 -3.32 17.30 -7.93
N GLU A 325 -4.44 17.64 -7.27
CA GLU A 325 -4.53 18.63 -6.20
C GLU A 325 -3.72 18.27 -4.96
N LEU A 326 -3.27 17.01 -4.82
CA LEU A 326 -2.39 16.60 -3.72
C LEU A 326 -0.95 17.07 -3.90
N PHE A 327 -0.56 17.47 -5.11
CA PHE A 327 0.84 17.68 -5.47
C PHE A 327 1.13 19.12 -5.89
N THR A 328 2.40 19.50 -5.76
CA THR A 328 2.93 20.78 -6.27
C THR A 328 3.64 20.54 -7.60
N HIS A 329 4.75 19.80 -7.58
CA HIS A 329 5.55 19.52 -8.78
C HIS A 329 4.96 18.39 -9.63
N LEU A 330 4.50 17.30 -9.01
CA LEU A 330 3.84 16.21 -9.73
C LEU A 330 2.49 16.63 -10.34
N ALA A 331 1.93 17.79 -9.97
CA ALA A 331 0.76 18.34 -10.64
C ALA A 331 1.03 18.65 -12.12
N ASP A 332 2.28 18.95 -12.48
CA ASP A 332 2.71 19.20 -13.85
C ASP A 332 3.26 17.94 -14.51
N HIS A 333 4.43 17.46 -14.06
CA HIS A 333 5.09 16.25 -14.58
C HIS A 333 6.06 15.65 -13.55
N ALA A 334 6.51 14.42 -13.78
CA ALA A 334 7.63 13.84 -13.06
C ALA A 334 8.95 14.21 -13.74
N THR A 335 10.00 14.48 -12.97
CA THR A 335 11.35 14.77 -13.49
C THR A 335 12.29 13.57 -13.35
N MET A 336 11.90 12.58 -12.55
CA MET A 336 12.69 11.38 -12.31
C MET A 336 11.79 10.18 -12.00
N VAL A 337 12.20 9.02 -12.49
CA VAL A 337 11.64 7.72 -12.09
C VAL A 337 12.77 6.83 -11.64
N GLU A 338 12.53 6.10 -10.55
CA GLU A 338 13.46 5.12 -10.01
C GLU A 338 12.79 3.74 -9.94
N TRP A 339 13.59 2.68 -10.05
CA TRP A 339 13.20 1.28 -9.89
C TRP A 339 14.25 0.57 -9.06
N GLY A 340 13.85 -0.29 -8.14
CA GLY A 340 14.84 -0.98 -7.33
C GLY A 340 14.32 -1.44 -5.98
N GLY A 341 15.23 -1.59 -5.03
CA GLY A 341 14.94 -2.01 -3.68
C GLY A 341 15.69 -1.22 -2.61
N GLU A 342 15.20 -1.35 -1.39
CA GLU A 342 15.72 -0.75 -0.16
C GLU A 342 15.62 -1.80 0.96
N VAL A 343 16.64 -1.85 1.83
CA VAL A 343 16.66 -2.62 3.07
C VAL A 343 16.98 -1.73 4.27
#